data_AF-A0A1J9TKK3-F1
#
_entry.id   AF-A0A1J9TKK3-F1
#
_cell.length_a   1.000
_cell.length_b   1.000
_cell.length_c   1.000
_cell.angle_alpha   90.00
_cell.angle_beta   90.00
_cell.angle_gamma   90.00
#
_symmetry.space_group_name_H-M   'P 1'
#
loop_
_entity.id
_entity.type
_entity.pdbx_description
1 polymer ?
#
loop_
_entity_poly.entity_id
_entity_poly.type
_entity_poly.pdbx_seq_one_letter_code
_entity_poly.pdbx_strand_id
1 'polypeptide(L)'
;MVTKTDNTSYVTSSVYLTRNLWSGVLFGLGLVAFIDETIFHQLLHWHHFYDKSTTDIGLISDGLFHAFSWFATIGSLFMVADLRRRNAFWLKRWWSGLMLGSGGFQLYDGIIQHKLMKIHQIRYVENVLIYDVIWNIIATVMLLIGILLVFQTRTDERLLRGKSLNEQ
;
A
#
# COMPACT_ATOMS: atom_id res chain seq x y z
N MET A 1 -13.10 -7.54 42.84
CA MET A 1 -11.81 -6.95 42.41
C MET A 1 -11.68 -7.27 40.92
N VAL A 2 -12.03 -6.33 40.03
CA VAL A 2 -11.94 -6.54 38.59
C VAL A 2 -10.49 -6.31 38.18
N THR A 3 -9.77 -7.36 37.82
CA THR A 3 -8.44 -7.25 37.22
C THR A 3 -8.58 -6.52 35.90
N LYS A 4 -8.15 -5.26 35.86
CA LYS A 4 -7.98 -4.48 34.65
C LYS A 4 -6.83 -5.15 33.89
N THR A 5 -7.13 -6.09 32.99
CA THR A 5 -6.11 -6.67 32.12
C THR A 5 -5.61 -5.55 31.23
N ASP A 6 -4.36 -5.15 31.45
CA ASP A 6 -3.69 -4.11 30.67
C ASP A 6 -3.62 -4.51 29.19
N ASN A 7 -4.57 -4.00 28.41
CA ASN A 7 -4.66 -4.18 26.96
C ASN A 7 -3.43 -3.65 26.19
N THR A 8 -2.50 -2.97 26.87
CA THR A 8 -1.24 -2.43 26.35
C THR A 8 -0.25 -3.52 25.93
N SER A 9 -0.31 -4.73 26.50
CA SER A 9 0.68 -5.78 26.20
C SER A 9 0.53 -6.35 24.78
N TYR A 10 -0.70 -6.45 24.25
CA TYR A 10 -0.96 -7.00 22.93
C TYR A 10 -0.65 -6.02 21.80
N VAL A 11 -0.99 -4.73 21.97
CA VAL A 11 -0.74 -3.71 20.94
C VAL A 11 0.75 -3.49 20.68
N THR A 12 1.60 -3.77 21.67
CA THR A 12 3.05 -3.56 21.57
C THR A 12 3.81 -4.78 21.07
N SER A 13 3.22 -5.96 20.87
CA SER A 13 3.98 -7.11 20.35
C SER A 13 4.56 -6.81 18.96
N SER A 14 5.87 -7.03 18.78
CA SER A 14 6.58 -6.77 17.52
C SER A 14 5.97 -7.49 16.33
N VAL A 15 5.41 -8.69 16.57
CA VAL A 15 4.72 -9.50 15.56
C VAL A 15 3.45 -8.80 15.08
N TYR A 16 2.63 -8.27 16.00
CA TYR A 16 1.38 -7.58 15.62
C TYR A 16 1.65 -6.23 14.96
N LEU A 17 2.67 -5.49 15.39
CA LEU A 17 3.07 -4.23 14.75
C LEU A 17 3.57 -4.43 13.32
N THR A 18 4.35 -5.49 13.10
CA THR A 18 4.83 -5.88 11.78
C THR A 18 3.67 -6.30 10.90
N ARG A 19 2.77 -7.16 11.42
CA ARG A 19 1.58 -7.61 10.68
C ARG A 19 0.63 -6.47 10.34
N ASN A 20 0.46 -5.51 11.24
CA ASN A 20 -0.38 -4.33 11.00
C ASN A 20 0.21 -3.38 9.95
N LEU A 21 1.55 -3.23 9.91
CA LEU A 21 2.19 -2.50 8.82
C LEU A 21 1.97 -3.22 7.48
N TRP A 22 2.20 -4.54 7.43
CA TRP A 22 2.04 -5.33 6.21
C TRP A 22 0.61 -5.40 5.72
N SER A 23 -0.39 -5.45 6.61
CA SER A 23 -1.78 -5.35 6.19
C SER A 23 -2.05 -4.00 5.52
N GLY A 24 -1.52 -2.91 6.07
CA GLY A 24 -1.54 -1.61 5.40
C GLY A 24 -0.90 -1.66 4.01
N VAL A 25 0.34 -2.18 3.90
CA VAL A 25 1.07 -2.28 2.63
C VAL A 25 0.29 -3.04 1.57
N LEU A 26 -0.21 -4.23 1.90
CA LEU A 26 -1.00 -5.05 0.97
C LEU A 26 -2.30 -4.35 0.55
N PHE A 27 -2.98 -3.66 1.48
CA PHE A 27 -4.16 -2.87 1.12
C PHE A 27 -3.78 -1.72 0.17
N GLY A 28 -2.68 -1.03 0.44
CA GLY A 28 -2.21 0.07 -0.39
C GLY A 28 -1.85 -0.38 -1.82
N LEU A 29 -1.19 -1.53 -1.95
CA LEU A 29 -0.91 -2.18 -3.24
C LEU A 29 -2.20 -2.49 -4.00
N GLY A 30 -3.14 -3.18 -3.35
CA GLY A 30 -4.42 -3.54 -3.97
C GLY A 30 -5.24 -2.32 -4.36
N LEU A 31 -5.42 -1.36 -3.44
CA LEU A 31 -6.21 -0.16 -3.70
C LEU A 31 -5.68 0.64 -4.88
N VAL A 32 -4.36 0.87 -4.94
CA VAL A 32 -3.79 1.69 -6.01
C VAL A 32 -3.80 0.96 -7.35
N ALA A 33 -3.55 -0.35 -7.37
CA ALA A 33 -3.65 -1.18 -8.56
C ALA A 33 -5.09 -1.26 -9.08
N PHE A 34 -6.08 -1.33 -8.18
CA PHE A 34 -7.50 -1.27 -8.55
C PHE A 34 -7.85 0.09 -9.19
N ILE A 35 -7.43 1.19 -8.56
CA ILE A 35 -7.68 2.54 -9.09
C ILE A 35 -7.04 2.68 -10.47
N ASP A 36 -5.80 2.20 -10.61
CA ASP A 36 -5.05 2.27 -11.86
C ASP A 36 -5.75 1.52 -12.99
N GLU A 37 -6.06 0.25 -12.74
CA GLU A 37 -6.72 -0.61 -13.72
C GLU A 37 -8.14 -0.12 -14.06
N THR A 38 -8.95 0.26 -13.06
CA THR A 38 -10.30 0.75 -13.32
C THR A 38 -10.29 2.10 -14.04
N ILE A 39 -9.52 3.08 -13.55
CA ILE A 39 -9.58 4.44 -14.11
C ILE A 39 -8.78 4.53 -15.40
N PHE A 40 -7.50 4.13 -15.39
CA PHE A 40 -6.61 4.38 -16.52
C PHE A 40 -6.69 3.29 -17.59
N HIS A 41 -6.83 2.01 -17.21
CA HIS A 41 -6.93 0.96 -18.22
C HIS A 41 -8.34 0.85 -18.80
N GLN A 42 -9.37 0.75 -17.94
CA GLN A 42 -10.74 0.46 -18.39
C GLN A 42 -11.56 1.69 -18.76
N LEU A 43 -11.60 2.71 -17.90
CA LEU A 43 -12.49 3.86 -18.13
C LEU A 43 -11.88 4.85 -19.13
N LEU A 44 -10.61 5.22 -18.93
CA LEU A 44 -9.95 6.23 -19.74
C LEU A 44 -9.19 5.64 -20.93
N HIS A 45 -8.93 4.33 -20.95
CA HIS A 45 -8.18 3.65 -22.01
C HIS A 45 -6.82 4.30 -22.29
N TRP A 46 -6.11 4.72 -21.25
CA TRP A 46 -4.81 5.37 -21.37
C TRP A 46 -3.70 4.40 -21.76
N HIS A 47 -3.76 3.17 -21.25
CA HIS A 47 -2.78 2.09 -21.48
C HIS A 47 -3.35 0.74 -21.03
N HIS A 48 -2.73 -0.37 -21.47
CA HIS A 48 -2.87 -1.67 -20.82
C HIS A 48 -1.61 -1.99 -20.01
N PHE A 49 -1.67 -3.03 -19.17
CA PHE A 49 -0.54 -3.47 -18.36
C PHE A 49 0.63 -3.98 -19.22
N TYR A 50 0.33 -4.52 -20.41
CA TYR A 50 1.35 -4.94 -21.37
C TYR A 50 0.95 -4.59 -22.80
N ASP A 51 1.62 -3.59 -23.36
CA ASP A 51 1.30 -3.03 -24.69
C ASP A 51 2.26 -3.47 -25.80
N LYS A 52 3.20 -4.38 -25.52
CA LYS A 52 4.18 -4.88 -26.51
C LYS A 52 3.66 -6.03 -27.36
N SER A 53 2.35 -6.24 -27.42
CA SER A 53 1.73 -7.35 -28.16
C SER A 53 0.34 -6.95 -28.67
N THR A 54 -0.54 -7.92 -28.88
CA THR A 54 -1.92 -7.70 -29.31
C THR A 54 -2.78 -7.14 -28.17
N THR A 55 -3.88 -6.48 -28.52
CA THR A 55 -4.90 -6.00 -27.57
C THR A 55 -5.46 -7.14 -26.71
N ASP A 56 -5.64 -8.34 -27.27
CA ASP A 56 -6.09 -9.51 -26.50
C ASP A 56 -5.13 -9.85 -25.36
N ILE A 57 -3.82 -9.77 -25.62
CA ILE A 57 -2.80 -10.00 -24.58
C ILE A 57 -2.78 -8.85 -23.57
N GLY A 58 -2.99 -7.61 -24.01
CA GLY A 58 -3.18 -6.45 -23.13
C GLY A 58 -4.32 -6.68 -22.15
N LEU A 59 -5.50 -7.07 -22.64
CA LEU A 59 -6.69 -7.36 -21.83
C LEU A 59 -6.48 -8.53 -20.85
N ILE A 60 -5.80 -9.60 -21.28
CA ILE A 60 -5.44 -10.71 -20.37
C ILE A 60 -4.51 -10.21 -19.26
N SER A 61 -3.52 -9.38 -19.61
CA SER A 61 -2.58 -8.84 -18.64
C SER A 61 -3.25 -7.90 -17.63
N ASP A 62 -4.21 -7.08 -18.07
CA ASP A 62 -5.06 -6.27 -17.20
C ASP A 62 -5.86 -7.13 -16.23
N GLY A 63 -6.47 -8.21 -16.72
CA GLY A 63 -7.23 -9.14 -15.87
C GLY A 63 -6.37 -9.81 -14.79
N LEU A 64 -5.13 -10.18 -15.11
CA LEU A 64 -4.18 -10.72 -14.13
C LEU A 64 -3.75 -9.67 -13.11
N PHE A 65 -3.53 -8.44 -13.55
CA PHE A 65 -3.20 -7.32 -12.68
C PHE A 65 -4.37 -6.98 -11.73
N HIS A 66 -5.60 -7.00 -12.24
CA HIS A 66 -6.82 -6.83 -11.45
C HIS A 66 -7.00 -7.97 -10.42
N ALA A 67 -6.73 -9.22 -10.81
CA ALA A 67 -6.77 -10.34 -9.88
C ALA A 67 -5.75 -10.16 -8.74
N PHE A 68 -4.50 -9.78 -9.07
CA PHE A 68 -3.48 -9.45 -8.07
C PHE A 68 -3.97 -8.38 -7.09
N SER A 69 -4.56 -7.31 -7.60
CA SER A 69 -5.13 -6.22 -6.81
C SER A 69 -6.17 -6.72 -5.78
N TRP A 70 -7.11 -7.57 -6.22
CA TRP A 70 -8.11 -8.16 -5.33
C TRP A 70 -7.51 -9.10 -4.29
N PHE A 71 -6.58 -9.97 -4.68
CA PHE A 71 -5.91 -10.87 -3.73
C PHE A 71 -5.17 -10.08 -2.64
N ALA A 72 -4.45 -9.02 -3.01
CA ALA A 72 -3.77 -8.15 -2.06
C ALA A 72 -4.76 -7.44 -1.11
N THR A 73 -5.86 -6.91 -1.66
CA THR A 73 -6.92 -6.23 -0.90
C THR A 73 -7.60 -7.17 0.09
N ILE A 74 -8.08 -8.32 -0.39
CA ILE A 74 -8.80 -9.32 0.44
C ILE A 74 -7.86 -9.90 1.50
N GLY A 75 -6.63 -10.28 1.11
CA GLY A 75 -5.62 -10.78 2.03
C GLY A 75 -5.32 -9.79 3.16
N SER A 76 -5.19 -8.51 2.81
CA SER A 76 -5.06 -7.44 3.81
C SER A 76 -6.26 -7.35 4.76
N LEU A 77 -7.49 -7.40 4.24
CA LEU A 77 -8.70 -7.31 5.05
C LEU A 77 -8.80 -8.48 6.04
N PHE A 78 -8.41 -9.70 5.66
CA PHE A 78 -8.30 -10.82 6.59
C PHE A 78 -7.26 -10.56 7.70
N MET A 79 -6.12 -9.94 7.37
CA MET A 79 -5.13 -9.55 8.38
C MET A 79 -5.67 -8.46 9.32
N VAL A 80 -6.39 -7.47 8.80
CA VAL A 80 -7.05 -6.43 9.61
C VAL A 80 -8.11 -7.04 10.52
N ALA A 81 -8.92 -7.97 10.02
CA ALA A 81 -9.93 -8.68 10.81
C ALA A 81 -9.29 -9.45 11.98
N ASP A 82 -8.21 -10.20 11.73
CA ASP A 82 -7.51 -10.92 12.81
C ASP A 82 -6.84 -9.97 13.81
N LEU A 83 -6.25 -8.86 13.35
CA LEU A 83 -5.69 -7.83 14.24
C LEU A 83 -6.76 -7.19 15.12
N ARG A 84 -7.95 -6.90 14.58
CA ARG A 84 -9.08 -6.37 15.35
C ARG A 84 -9.61 -7.39 16.35
N ARG A 85 -9.77 -8.66 15.95
CA ARG A 85 -10.19 -9.76 16.82
C ARG A 85 -9.26 -9.92 18.03
N ARG A 86 -7.98 -9.61 17.87
CA ARG A 86 -6.93 -9.69 18.90
C ARG A 86 -6.68 -8.37 19.63
N ASN A 87 -7.50 -7.33 19.41
CA ASN A 87 -7.30 -5.98 19.96
C ASN A 87 -5.91 -5.38 19.68
N ALA A 88 -5.30 -5.75 18.55
CA ALA A 88 -3.94 -5.34 18.16
C ALA A 88 -3.90 -4.43 16.92
N PHE A 89 -5.06 -3.99 16.43
CA PHE A 89 -5.15 -3.06 15.30
C PHE A 89 -4.83 -1.63 15.72
N TRP A 90 -3.84 -1.04 15.08
CA TRP A 90 -3.44 0.36 15.25
C TRP A 90 -3.55 1.11 13.93
N LEU A 91 -4.56 1.96 13.84
CA LEU A 91 -4.95 2.65 12.61
C LEU A 91 -3.82 3.51 12.01
N LYS A 92 -3.06 4.24 12.83
CA LYS A 92 -1.94 5.08 12.35
C LYS A 92 -0.85 4.23 11.67
N ARG A 93 -0.56 3.05 12.23
CA ARG A 93 0.42 2.10 11.67
C ARG A 93 -0.09 1.47 10.36
N TRP A 94 -1.38 1.17 10.30
CA TRP A 94 -2.03 0.69 9.07
C TRP A 94 -1.97 1.73 7.95
N TRP A 95 -2.30 3.00 8.24
CA TRP A 95 -2.16 4.11 7.27
C TRP A 95 -0.71 4.31 6.81
N SER A 96 0.26 4.07 7.69
CA SER A 96 1.67 4.08 7.32
C SER A 96 1.93 3.05 6.22
N GLY A 97 1.44 1.82 6.41
CA GLY A 97 1.57 0.74 5.44
C GLY A 97 0.83 1.05 4.14
N LEU A 98 -0.40 1.54 4.20
CA LEU A 98 -1.19 1.90 3.02
C LEU A 98 -0.43 2.88 2.12
N MET A 99 0.09 3.96 2.72
CA MET A 99 0.84 4.98 1.99
C MET A 99 2.15 4.44 1.40
N LEU A 100 2.86 3.57 2.13
CA LEU A 100 4.06 2.89 1.63
C LEU A 100 3.75 1.95 0.45
N GLY A 101 2.69 1.14 0.57
CA GLY A 101 2.27 0.21 -0.47
C GLY A 101 1.85 0.94 -1.74
N SER A 102 0.93 1.91 -1.61
CA SER A 102 0.43 2.67 -2.75
C SER A 102 1.52 3.52 -3.42
N GLY A 103 2.29 4.28 -2.65
CA GLY A 103 3.36 5.12 -3.19
C GLY A 103 4.50 4.29 -3.79
N GLY A 104 4.88 3.19 -3.11
CA GLY A 104 5.91 2.28 -3.60
C GLY A 104 5.52 1.61 -4.93
N PHE A 105 4.27 1.19 -5.08
CA PHE A 105 3.78 0.62 -6.33
C PHE A 105 3.77 1.62 -7.47
N GLN A 106 3.19 2.82 -7.28
CA GLN A 106 3.15 3.81 -8.36
C GLN A 106 4.55 4.26 -8.78
N LEU A 107 5.50 4.35 -7.84
CA LEU A 107 6.87 4.71 -8.16
C LEU A 107 7.58 3.57 -8.92
N TYR A 108 7.33 2.32 -8.52
CA TYR A 108 7.80 1.14 -9.24
C TYR A 108 7.25 1.11 -10.67
N ASP A 109 5.95 1.25 -10.85
CA ASP A 109 5.30 1.29 -12.16
C ASP A 109 5.84 2.45 -13.03
N GLY A 110 5.82 3.67 -12.49
CA GLY A 110 6.25 4.90 -13.16
C GLY A 110 7.72 4.92 -13.58
N ILE A 111 8.61 4.26 -12.85
CA ILE A 111 10.05 4.23 -13.17
C ILE A 111 10.43 2.92 -13.86
N ILE A 112 10.11 1.79 -13.25
CA ILE A 112 10.59 0.49 -13.70
C ILE A 112 9.78 0.02 -14.90
N GLN A 113 8.45 0.00 -14.82
CA GLN A 113 7.65 -0.54 -15.92
C GLN A 113 7.58 0.43 -17.09
N HIS A 114 7.39 1.72 -16.81
CA HIS A 114 7.25 2.75 -17.84
C HIS A 114 8.56 3.24 -18.45
N LYS A 115 9.65 3.39 -17.68
CA LYS A 115 10.89 4.01 -18.19
C LYS A 115 12.03 3.03 -18.39
N LEU A 116 12.22 2.08 -17.48
CA LEU A 116 13.28 1.09 -17.59
C LEU A 116 12.89 -0.04 -18.57
N MET A 117 11.78 -0.72 -18.30
CA MET A 117 11.32 -1.88 -19.08
C MET A 117 10.50 -1.46 -20.31
N LYS A 118 9.84 -0.30 -20.22
CA LYS A 118 8.97 0.29 -21.25
C LYS A 118 7.89 -0.69 -21.75
N ILE A 119 7.31 -1.48 -20.85
CA ILE A 119 6.29 -2.50 -21.21
C ILE A 119 4.92 -1.87 -21.50
N HIS A 120 4.68 -0.69 -20.94
CA HIS A 120 3.59 0.24 -21.22
C HIS A 120 4.07 1.69 -20.95
N GLN A 121 3.22 2.69 -21.14
CA GLN A 121 3.46 4.09 -20.73
C GLN A 121 2.27 4.59 -19.92
N ILE A 122 2.47 5.51 -18.95
CA ILE A 122 1.37 6.19 -18.23
C ILE A 122 0.30 6.69 -19.21
N ARG A 123 0.72 7.27 -20.34
CA ARG A 123 -0.20 7.74 -21.38
C ARG A 123 0.50 7.88 -22.72
N TYR A 124 -0.15 7.42 -23.79
CA TYR A 124 0.32 7.59 -25.17
C TYR A 124 -0.11 8.94 -25.75
N VAL A 125 0.68 9.98 -25.50
CA VAL A 125 0.51 11.34 -26.04
C VAL A 125 1.87 11.95 -26.38
N GLU A 126 1.91 12.97 -27.25
CA GLU A 126 3.16 13.62 -27.67
C GLU A 126 4.01 14.12 -26.50
N ASN A 127 3.37 14.77 -25.51
CA ASN A 127 4.04 15.27 -24.31
C ASN A 127 3.69 14.41 -23.09
N VAL A 128 4.26 13.20 -23.03
CA VAL A 128 4.09 12.28 -21.88
C VAL A 128 4.75 12.79 -20.60
N LEU A 129 5.76 13.66 -20.71
CA LEU A 129 6.59 14.12 -19.59
C LEU A 129 5.77 14.71 -18.44
N ILE A 130 4.72 15.49 -18.75
CA ILE A 130 3.87 16.07 -17.69
C ILE A 130 3.13 15.00 -16.89
N TYR A 131 2.68 13.93 -17.55
CA TYR A 131 2.01 12.81 -16.89
C TYR A 131 3.01 12.01 -16.06
N ASP A 132 4.21 11.76 -16.58
CA ASP A 132 5.30 11.12 -15.83
C ASP A 132 5.68 11.87 -14.56
N VAL A 133 5.80 13.20 -14.66
CA VAL A 133 6.15 14.05 -13.51
C VAL A 133 5.05 14.02 -12.47
N ILE A 134 3.79 14.19 -12.86
CA ILE A 134 2.65 14.17 -11.93
C ILE A 134 2.55 12.80 -11.24
N TRP A 135 2.63 11.71 -12.00
CA TRP A 135 2.58 10.34 -11.48
C TRP A 135 3.65 10.09 -10.41
N ASN A 136 4.91 10.37 -10.75
CA ASN A 136 6.04 10.12 -9.85
C ASN A 136 6.08 11.07 -8.64
N ILE A 137 5.60 12.32 -8.77
CA ILE A 137 5.48 13.23 -7.63
C ILE A 137 4.44 12.71 -6.64
N ILE A 138 3.25 12.31 -7.12
CA ILE A 138 2.20 11.76 -6.26
C ILE A 138 2.72 10.50 -5.55
N ALA A 139 3.34 9.59 -6.30
CA ALA A 139 3.93 8.36 -5.76
C ALA A 139 4.97 8.66 -4.66
N THR A 140 5.86 9.62 -4.91
CA THR A 140 6.91 10.04 -3.97
C THR A 140 6.31 10.66 -2.70
N VAL A 141 5.31 11.54 -2.84
CA VAL A 141 4.64 12.16 -1.70
C VAL A 141 3.96 11.11 -0.82
N MET A 142 3.23 10.16 -1.41
CA MET A 142 2.62 9.05 -0.68
C MET A 142 3.67 8.22 0.05
N LEU A 143 4.77 7.86 -0.63
CA LEU A 143 5.85 7.08 -0.03
C LEU A 143 6.49 7.81 1.15
N LEU A 144 6.78 9.12 1.02
CA LEU A 144 7.34 9.94 2.09
C LEU A 144 6.38 10.05 3.29
N ILE A 145 5.08 10.25 3.05
CA ILE A 145 4.07 10.24 4.13
C ILE A 145 4.08 8.90 4.87
N GLY A 146 4.12 7.78 4.13
CA GLY A 146 4.20 6.45 4.71
C GLY A 146 5.44 6.26 5.59
N ILE A 147 6.60 6.68 5.11
CA ILE A 147 7.88 6.64 5.84
C ILE A 147 7.79 7.48 7.13
N LEU A 148 7.29 8.71 7.04
CA LEU A 148 7.14 9.60 8.19
C LEU A 148 6.22 9.01 9.26
N LEU A 149 5.08 8.43 8.85
CA LEU A 149 4.15 7.77 9.78
C LEU A 149 4.76 6.51 10.42
N VAL A 150 5.59 5.75 9.70
CA VAL A 150 6.35 4.63 10.28
C VAL A 150 7.31 5.12 11.37
N PHE A 151 8.01 6.22 11.15
CA PHE A 151 8.90 6.79 12.17
C PHE A 151 8.14 7.26 13.40
N GLN A 152 7.05 7.99 13.21
CA GLN A 152 6.21 8.43 14.33
C GLN A 152 5.67 7.25 15.13
N THR A 153 5.16 6.21 14.47
CA THR A 153 4.62 5.02 15.15
C THR A 153 5.71 4.21 15.88
N ARG A 154 6.96 4.21 15.41
CA ARG A 154 8.09 3.62 16.16
C ARG A 154 8.42 4.41 17.43
N THR A 155 8.36 5.74 17.36
CA THR A 155 8.56 6.61 18.53
C THR A 155 7.45 6.42 19.56
N ASP A 156 6.19 6.45 19.10
CA ASP A 156 5.00 6.23 19.95
C ASP A 156 5.07 4.85 20.64
N GLU A 157 5.45 3.79 19.93
CA GLU A 157 5.65 2.44 20.51
C GLU A 157 6.68 2.45 21.64
N ARG A 158 7.85 3.07 21.43
CA ARG A 158 8.92 3.14 22.44
C ARG A 158 8.46 3.87 23.69
N LEU A 159 7.72 4.97 23.54
CA LEU A 159 7.16 5.72 24.66
C LEU A 159 6.14 4.91 25.45
N LEU A 160 5.24 4.19 24.78
CA LEU A 160 4.25 3.33 25.43
C LEU A 160 4.91 2.18 26.21
N ARG A 161 5.93 1.53 25.63
CA ARG A 161 6.72 0.49 26.32
C ARG A 161 7.44 1.04 27.55
N GLY A 162 8.07 2.21 27.44
CA GLY A 162 8.77 2.85 28.56
C GLY A 162 7.84 3.15 29.75
N LYS A 163 6.63 3.64 29.48
CA LYS A 163 5.61 3.87 30.53
C LYS A 163 5.20 2.57 31.23
N SER A 164 4.95 1.49 30.47
CA SER A 164 4.56 0.20 31.05
C SER A 164 5.62 -0.44 31.96
N LEU A 165 6.91 -0.16 31.72
CA LEU A 165 8.00 -0.66 32.56
C LEU A 165 8.14 0.14 33.86
N ASN A 166 7.74 1.41 33.88
CA ASN A 166 7.82 2.28 35.06
C ASN A 166 6.61 2.13 36.00
N GLU A 167 5.52 1.52 35.53
CA GLU A 167 4.30 1.27 36.31
C GLU A 167 4.26 -0.13 36.95
N GLN A 168 5.28 -0.97 36.72
CA GLN A 168 5.49 -2.29 37.34
C GLN A 168 6.49 -2.21 38.49
#